data_AF-W2WY36-F1
#
_entry.id   AF-W2WY36-F1
#
_cell.length_a   1.000
_cell.length_b   1.000
_cell.length_c   1.000
_cell.angle_alpha   90.00
_cell.angle_beta   90.00
_cell.angle_gamma   90.00
#
_symmetry.space_group_name_H-M   'P 1'
#
loop_
_entity.id
_entity.type
_entity.pdbx_description
1 polymer ?
#
loop_
_entity_poly.entity_id
_entity_poly.type
_entity_poly.pdbx_seq_one_letter_code
_entity_poly.pdbx_strand_id
1 'polypeptide(L)'
;MLKRGPYQAYRRYARWKRKIQGIAGARVRKGEKLDKIYDNWIRLGKSSRQAANNLLKQNKTPKELFAVLNNRDMDLEEIYKIWRAVELDEPQLYRIWAKLAGNN
;
A
#
# COMPACT_ATOMS: atom_id res chain seq x y z
N MET A 1 -40.24 -0.24 -16.45
CA MET A 1 -38.80 -0.57 -16.23
C MET A 1 -38.31 0.07 -14.94
N LEU A 2 -38.15 -0.69 -13.86
CA LEU A 2 -37.64 -0.17 -12.60
C LEU A 2 -36.15 0.19 -12.74
N LYS A 3 -35.85 1.49 -12.79
CA LYS A 3 -34.47 2.01 -12.70
C LYS A 3 -33.85 1.46 -11.41
N ARG A 4 -32.88 0.54 -11.54
CA ARG A 4 -32.15 -0.05 -10.42
C ARG A 4 -31.53 1.09 -9.59
N GLY A 5 -32.12 1.37 -8.43
CA GLY A 5 -31.76 2.52 -7.60
C GLY A 5 -30.28 2.52 -7.17
N PRO A 6 -29.71 3.70 -6.87
CA PRO A 6 -28.27 3.90 -6.59
C PRO A 6 -27.73 2.97 -5.50
N TYR A 7 -28.59 2.56 -4.58
CA TYR A 7 -28.28 1.61 -3.52
C TYR A 7 -27.81 0.23 -4.01
N GLN A 8 -28.39 -0.30 -5.09
CA GLN A 8 -27.98 -1.61 -5.62
C GLN A 8 -26.63 -1.56 -6.34
N ALA A 9 -26.31 -0.44 -7.02
CA ALA A 9 -25.01 -0.21 -7.62
C ALA A 9 -23.92 -0.10 -6.55
N TYR A 10 -24.19 0.65 -5.47
CA TYR A 10 -23.30 0.76 -4.33
C TYR A 10 -22.99 -0.59 -3.68
N ARG A 11 -24.01 -1.45 -3.45
CA ARG A 11 -23.78 -2.80 -2.89
C ARG A 11 -22.94 -3.70 -3.80
N ARG A 12 -23.01 -3.54 -5.13
CA ARG A 12 -22.16 -4.30 -6.05
C ARG A 12 -20.72 -3.82 -6.00
N TYR A 13 -20.51 -2.50 -6.01
CA TYR A 13 -19.19 -1.90 -5.85
C TYR A 13 -18.54 -2.30 -4.52
N ALA A 14 -19.28 -2.24 -3.41
CA ALA A 14 -18.79 -2.65 -2.10
C ALA A 14 -18.41 -4.15 -2.03
N ARG A 15 -19.16 -5.02 -2.72
CA ARG A 15 -18.84 -6.45 -2.83
C ARG A 15 -17.62 -6.71 -3.70
N TRP A 16 -17.53 -6.05 -4.85
CA TRP A 16 -16.36 -6.11 -5.72
C TRP A 16 -15.09 -5.63 -5.00
N LYS A 17 -15.17 -4.48 -4.31
CA LYS A 17 -14.07 -3.92 -3.51
C LYS A 17 -13.60 -4.87 -2.41
N ARG A 18 -14.51 -5.53 -1.70
CA ARG A 18 -14.17 -6.57 -0.71
C ARG A 18 -13.53 -7.80 -1.35
N LYS A 19 -14.06 -8.27 -2.48
CA LYS A 19 -13.47 -9.39 -3.22
C LYS A 19 -12.04 -9.09 -3.67
N ILE A 20 -11.78 -7.89 -4.19
CA ILE A 20 -10.42 -7.53 -4.61
C ILE A 20 -9.48 -7.34 -3.41
N GLN A 21 -9.94 -6.78 -2.29
CA GLN A 21 -9.15 -6.75 -1.06
C GLN A 21 -8.73 -8.16 -0.60
N GLY A 22 -9.65 -9.12 -0.67
CA GLY A 22 -9.35 -10.53 -0.40
C GLY A 22 -8.33 -11.14 -1.40
N ILE A 23 -8.45 -10.79 -2.69
CA ILE A 23 -7.50 -11.22 -3.74
C ILE A 23 -6.12 -10.62 -3.50
N ALA A 24 -6.02 -9.34 -3.13
CA ALA A 24 -4.74 -8.70 -2.84
C ALA A 24 -4.03 -9.36 -1.65
N GLY A 25 -4.75 -9.64 -0.56
CA GLY A 25 -4.21 -10.40 0.57
C GLY A 25 -3.82 -11.85 0.19
N ALA A 26 -4.57 -12.49 -0.70
CA ALA A 26 -4.22 -13.82 -1.23
C ALA A 26 -2.99 -13.79 -2.15
N ARG A 27 -2.76 -12.71 -2.88
CA ARG A 27 -1.59 -12.51 -3.75
C ARG A 27 -0.30 -12.34 -2.95
N VAL A 28 -0.37 -11.62 -1.82
CA VAL A 28 0.76 -11.51 -0.88
C VAL A 28 1.18 -12.89 -0.37
N ARG A 29 0.20 -13.76 -0.05
CA ARG A 29 0.46 -15.15 0.34
C ARG A 29 1.03 -16.02 -0.78
N LYS A 30 0.86 -15.63 -2.05
CA LYS A 30 1.36 -16.36 -3.24
C LYS A 30 2.72 -15.86 -3.75
N GLY A 31 3.38 -14.94 -3.04
CA GLY A 31 4.73 -14.49 -3.38
C GLY A 31 4.81 -13.49 -4.54
N GLU A 32 3.73 -12.77 -4.87
CA GLU A 32 3.84 -11.64 -5.82
C GLU A 32 4.80 -10.55 -5.29
N LYS A 33 5.50 -9.86 -6.19
CA LYS A 33 6.37 -8.71 -5.85
C LYS A 33 5.57 -7.64 -5.10
N LEU A 34 6.13 -7.12 -4.00
CA LEU A 34 5.47 -6.15 -3.12
C LEU A 34 5.04 -4.88 -3.86
N ASP A 35 5.84 -4.44 -4.83
CA ASP A 35 5.50 -3.31 -5.69
C ASP A 35 4.14 -3.53 -6.39
N LYS A 36 3.98 -4.67 -7.05
CA LYS A 36 2.74 -4.99 -7.76
C LYS A 36 1.54 -5.05 -6.83
N ILE A 37 1.72 -5.48 -5.58
CA ILE A 37 0.66 -5.51 -4.58
C ILE A 37 0.27 -4.08 -4.17
N TYR A 38 1.27 -3.23 -3.89
CA TYR A 38 1.06 -1.83 -3.55
C TYR A 38 0.32 -1.09 -4.66
N ASP A 39 0.80 -1.19 -5.92
CA ASP A 39 0.18 -0.54 -7.09
C ASP A 39 -1.26 -1.00 -7.31
N ASN A 40 -1.54 -2.29 -7.06
CA ASN A 40 -2.90 -2.79 -7.15
C ASN A 40 -3.83 -2.11 -6.13
N TRP A 41 -3.38 -1.82 -4.92
CA TRP A 41 -4.21 -1.07 -3.96
C TRP A 41 -4.42 0.37 -4.40
N ILE A 42 -3.38 1.04 -4.91
CA ILE A 42 -3.51 2.39 -5.47
C ILE A 42 -4.55 2.40 -6.60
N ARG A 43 -4.45 1.46 -7.55
CA ARG A 43 -5.41 1.30 -8.66
C ARG A 43 -6.84 1.01 -8.20
N LEU A 44 -7.03 0.51 -6.97
CA LEU A 44 -8.34 0.27 -6.36
C LEU A 44 -8.85 1.47 -5.54
N GLY A 45 -8.20 2.62 -5.67
CA GLY A 45 -8.56 3.86 -4.98
C GLY A 45 -8.20 3.85 -3.50
N LYS A 46 -7.19 3.08 -3.08
CA LYS A 46 -6.59 3.22 -1.75
C LYS A 46 -5.59 4.36 -1.77
N SER A 47 -5.53 5.12 -0.68
CA SER A 47 -4.45 6.10 -0.51
C SER A 47 -3.11 5.40 -0.23
N SER A 48 -2.00 6.09 -0.46
CA SER A 48 -0.65 5.62 -0.13
C SER A 48 -0.52 5.18 1.33
N ARG A 49 -1.14 5.93 2.27
CA ARG A 49 -1.26 5.55 3.68
C ARG A 49 -1.95 4.20 3.86
N GLN A 50 -3.08 3.98 3.18
CA GLN A 50 -3.83 2.73 3.28
C GLN A 50 -3.07 1.56 2.67
N ALA A 51 -2.39 1.76 1.54
CA ALA A 51 -1.57 0.75 0.89
C ALA A 51 -0.37 0.36 1.77
N ALA A 52 0.34 1.34 2.32
CA ALA A 52 1.45 1.14 3.26
C ALA A 52 0.99 0.38 4.52
N ASN A 53 -0.10 0.81 5.15
CA ASN A 53 -0.69 0.11 6.30
C ASN A 53 -1.07 -1.34 5.99
N ASN A 54 -1.56 -1.62 4.78
CA ASN A 54 -1.90 -2.99 4.40
C ASN A 54 -0.66 -3.87 4.19
N LEU A 55 0.49 -3.32 3.77
CA LEU A 55 1.76 -4.06 3.75
C LEU A 55 2.20 -4.41 5.17
N LEU A 56 2.22 -3.42 6.09
CA LEU A 56 2.65 -3.62 7.47
C LEU A 56 1.78 -4.66 8.20
N LYS A 57 0.45 -4.62 8.00
CA LYS A 57 -0.49 -5.63 8.54
C LYS A 57 -0.28 -7.05 8.00
N GLN A 58 0.52 -7.21 6.95
CA GLN A 58 0.88 -8.50 6.36
C GLN A 58 2.33 -8.89 6.69
N ASN A 59 2.81 -8.45 7.85
CA ASN A 59 4.15 -8.73 8.39
C ASN A 59 5.29 -8.28 7.48
N LYS A 60 5.06 -7.23 6.67
CA LYS A 60 6.14 -6.58 5.92
C LYS A 60 6.88 -5.60 6.82
N THR A 61 8.20 -5.62 6.68
CA THR A 61 9.11 -4.81 7.47
C THR A 61 9.12 -3.35 6.99
N PRO A 62 9.48 -2.41 7.85
CA PRO A 62 9.71 -1.01 7.45
C PRO A 62 10.72 -0.90 6.29
N LYS A 63 11.75 -1.76 6.25
CA LYS A 63 12.72 -1.80 5.14
C LYS A 63 12.07 -2.20 3.81
N GLU A 64 11.20 -3.20 3.81
CA GLU A 64 10.44 -3.60 2.61
C GLU A 64 9.47 -2.50 2.17
N LEU A 65 8.80 -1.84 3.11
CA LEU A 65 7.94 -0.69 2.81
C LEU A 65 8.76 0.45 2.17
N PHE A 66 9.92 0.79 2.74
CA PHE A 66 10.80 1.82 2.17
C PHE A 66 11.20 1.48 0.73
N ALA A 67 11.64 0.24 0.47
CA ALA A 67 12.03 -0.19 -0.88
C ALA A 67 10.87 -0.05 -1.88
N VAL A 68 9.65 -0.44 -1.48
CA VAL A 68 8.45 -0.25 -2.31
C VAL A 68 8.25 1.23 -2.60
N LEU A 69 8.26 2.11 -1.60
CA LEU A 69 8.04 3.55 -1.84
C LEU A 69 9.15 4.17 -2.70
N ASN A 70 10.41 3.82 -2.44
CA ASN A 70 11.59 4.32 -3.17
C ASN A 70 11.63 3.88 -4.64
N ASN A 71 11.08 2.71 -4.98
CA ASN A 71 11.00 2.22 -6.36
C ASN A 71 10.00 3.00 -7.25
N ARG A 72 9.29 3.98 -6.69
CA ARG A 72 8.27 4.79 -7.39
C ARG A 72 8.73 6.22 -7.66
N ASP A 73 10.04 6.44 -7.64
CA ASP A 73 10.67 7.76 -7.80
C ASP A 73 10.13 8.82 -6.84
N MET A 74 9.60 8.38 -5.68
CA MET A 74 9.16 9.27 -4.62
C MET A 74 10.38 9.87 -3.94
N ASP A 75 10.35 11.18 -3.68
CA ASP A 75 11.39 11.81 -2.89
C ASP A 75 11.27 11.45 -1.40
N LEU A 76 12.30 11.77 -0.62
CA LEU A 76 12.34 11.43 0.80
C LEU A 76 11.24 12.15 1.61
N GLU A 77 10.79 13.34 1.17
CA GLU A 77 9.72 14.09 1.82
C GLU A 77 8.36 13.40 1.62
N GLU A 78 8.09 12.91 0.41
CA GLU A 78 6.90 12.12 0.09
C GLU A 78 6.88 10.79 0.87
N ILE A 79 8.03 10.10 0.91
CA ILE A 79 8.18 8.87 1.70
C ILE A 79 7.94 9.19 3.18
N TYR A 80 8.51 10.28 3.71
CA TYR A 80 8.32 10.71 5.09
C TYR A 80 6.85 10.96 5.45
N LYS A 81 6.10 11.64 4.57
CA LYS A 81 4.65 11.87 4.76
C LYS A 81 3.89 10.56 4.90
N ILE A 82 4.18 9.56 4.07
CA ILE A 82 3.56 8.24 4.14
C ILE A 82 3.99 7.51 5.41
N TRP A 83 5.28 7.56 5.75
CA TRP A 83 5.90 6.91 6.90
C TRP A 83 5.27 7.37 8.22
N ARG A 84 5.17 8.69 8.43
CA ARG A 84 4.51 9.29 9.59
C ARG A 84 3.02 8.94 9.64
N ALA A 85 2.36 8.88 8.49
CA ALA A 85 0.93 8.55 8.43
C ALA A 85 0.64 7.09 8.82
N VAL A 86 1.63 6.20 8.75
CA VAL A 86 1.54 4.82 9.25
C VAL A 86 2.21 4.63 10.62
N GLU A 87 2.47 5.73 11.32
CA GLU A 87 2.97 5.76 12.71
C GLU A 87 4.33 5.05 12.88
N LEU A 88 5.13 4.99 11.81
CA LEU A 88 6.50 4.52 11.89
C LEU A 88 7.43 5.66 12.34
N ASP A 89 8.49 5.27 13.05
CA ASP A 89 9.42 6.19 13.68
C ASP A 89 10.34 6.89 12.65
N GLU A 90 10.57 8.18 12.83
CA GLU A 90 11.36 9.00 11.91
C GLU A 90 12.86 8.66 11.94
N PRO A 91 13.51 8.53 13.11
CA PRO A 91 14.85 7.94 13.22
C PRO A 91 14.99 6.56 12.58
N GLN A 92 13.92 5.76 12.47
CA GLN A 92 13.97 4.48 11.74
C GLN A 92 14.05 4.70 10.23
N LEU A 93 13.29 5.67 9.68
CA LEU A 93 13.35 6.04 8.26
C LEU A 93 14.78 6.46 7.87
N TYR A 94 15.37 7.39 8.61
CA TYR A 94 16.73 7.88 8.32
C TYR A 94 17.79 6.78 8.43
N ARG A 95 17.68 5.87 9.42
CA ARG A 95 18.58 4.72 9.52
C ARG A 95 18.48 3.79 8.31
N ILE A 96 17.28 3.57 7.78
CA ILE A 96 17.06 2.75 6.58
C ILE A 96 17.61 3.46 5.35
N TRP A 97 17.28 4.73 5.16
CA TRP A 97 17.73 5.55 4.03
C TRP A 97 19.25 5.65 3.99
N ALA A 98 19.90 6.02 5.10
CA ALA A 98 21.36 6.15 5.17
C ALA A 98 22.08 4.82 4.87
N LYS A 99 21.55 3.69 5.36
CA LYS A 99 22.11 2.36 5.09
C LYS A 99 22.01 1.95 3.62
N LEU A 100 20.96 2.40 2.92
CA LEU A 100 20.76 2.09 1.51
C LEU A 100 21.52 3.06 0.60
N ALA A 101 21.62 4.34 0.98
CA ALA A 101 22.40 5.35 0.25
C ALA A 101 23.91 5.09 0.32
N GLY A 102 24.42 4.60 1.46
CA GLY A 102 25.84 4.25 1.62
C GLY A 102 26.25 2.90 1.02
N ASN A 103 25.32 2.15 0.43
CA ASN A 103 25.57 0.88 -0.24
C ASN A 103 25.51 0.99 -1.78
N ASN A 104 25.38 2.21 -2.31
CA ASN A 104 25.43 2.52 -3.75
C ASN A 104 26.80 3.07 -4.13
#